data_AF-A0A5J6HEL3-F1
#
_entry.id   AF-A0A5J6HEL3-F1
#
_cell.length_a   1.000
_cell.length_b   1.000
_cell.length_c   1.000
_cell.angle_alpha   90.00
_cell.angle_beta   90.00
_cell.angle_gamma   90.00
#
_symmetry.space_group_name_H-M   'P 1'
#
loop_
_entity.id
_entity.type
_entity.pdbx_description
1 polymer ?
#
loop_
_entity_poly.entity_id
_entity_poly.type
_entity_poly.pdbx_seq_one_letter_code
_entity_poly.pdbx_strand_id
1 'polypeptide(L)' 'MLVAFLCVFIVVAAVQVVKPRLLWKANRPLQKPFVKDYEATEPNRSGYRIERAMGVLVLVGAVVMLVVELT' A
#
# COMPACT_ATOMS: atom_id res chain seq x y z
N MET A 1 13.99 -3.84 15.32
CA MET A 1 12.55 -3.53 15.08
C MET A 1 12.32 -2.80 13.77
N LEU A 2 13.14 -1.79 13.42
CA LEU A 2 13.03 -1.04 12.17
C LEU A 2 13.03 -1.92 10.91
N VAL A 3 13.98 -2.85 10.81
CA VAL A 3 14.05 -3.85 9.72
C VAL A 3 12.73 -4.59 9.50
N ALA A 4 12.06 -5.04 10.57
CA ALA A 4 10.79 -5.75 10.46
C ALA A 4 9.68 -4.86 9.87
N PHE A 5 9.61 -3.59 10.29
CA PHE A 5 8.67 -2.63 9.70
C PHE A 5 8.97 -2.36 8.23
N LEU A 6 10.24 -2.21 7.85
CA LEU A 6 10.64 -2.02 6.46
C LEU A 6 10.23 -3.22 5.59
N CYS A 7 10.41 -4.45 6.07
CA CYS A 7 9.93 -5.64 5.37
C CYS A 7 8.40 -5.62 5.17
N VAL A 8 7.63 -5.24 6.19
CA VAL A 8 6.17 -5.10 6.07
C VAL A 8 5.82 -4.02 5.03
N PHE A 9 6.46 -2.86 5.07
CA PHE A 9 6.21 -1.79 4.11
C PHE A 9 6.55 -2.22 2.68
N ILE A 10 7.66 -2.95 2.48
CA ILE A 10 8.03 -3.51 1.17
C ILE A 10 6.93 -4.43 0.64
N VAL A 11 6.41 -5.33 1.47
CA VAL A 11 5.32 -6.24 1.06
C VAL A 11 4.06 -5.46 0.72
N VAL A 12 3.62 -4.53 1.58
CA VAL A 12 2.41 -3.72 1.34
C VAL A 12 2.56 -2.88 0.07
N ALA A 13 3.71 -2.22 -0.12
CA ALA A 13 4.00 -1.42 -1.30
C ALA A 13 4.04 -2.28 -2.57
N ALA A 14 4.62 -3.49 -2.52
CA ALA A 14 4.60 -4.42 -3.64
C ALA A 14 3.17 -4.84 -4.02
N VAL A 15 2.30 -5.11 -3.03
CA VAL A 15 0.87 -5.37 -3.27
C VAL A 15 0.20 -4.15 -3.91
N GLN A 16 0.51 -2.94 -3.45
CA GLN A 16 0.00 -1.69 -4.01
C GLN A 16 0.39 -1.50 -5.49
N VAL A 17 1.61 -1.90 -5.88
CA VAL A 17 2.07 -1.85 -7.27
C VAL A 17 1.37 -2.91 -8.14
N VAL A 18 1.29 -4.15 -7.66
CA VAL A 18 0.85 -5.28 -8.50
C VAL A 18 -0.68 -5.40 -8.51
N LYS A 19 -1.33 -5.35 -7.35
CA LYS A 19 -2.78 -5.54 -7.16
C LYS A 19 -3.34 -4.57 -6.11
N PRO A 20 -3.37 -3.25 -6.38
CA PRO A 20 -3.82 -2.23 -5.42
C PRO A 20 -5.24 -2.48 -4.89
N ARG A 21 -6.12 -3.02 -5.73
CA ARG A 21 -7.49 -3.39 -5.36
C ARG A 21 -7.58 -4.37 -4.19
N LEU A 22 -6.55 -5.19 -3.94
CA LEU A 22 -6.53 -6.09 -2.78
C LEU A 22 -6.43 -5.30 -1.47
N LEU A 23 -5.69 -4.19 -1.44
CA LEU A 23 -5.57 -3.34 -0.26
C LEU A 23 -6.90 -2.67 0.07
N TRP A 24 -7.62 -2.17 -0.94
CA TRP A 24 -8.96 -1.64 -0.75
C TRP A 24 -9.92 -2.71 -0.18
N LYS A 25 -9.93 -3.92 -0.76
CA LYS A 25 -10.76 -5.04 -0.25
C LYS A 25 -10.39 -5.45 1.17
N ALA A 26 -9.11 -5.45 1.52
CA ALA A 26 -8.64 -5.77 2.86
C ALA A 26 -9.06 -4.71 3.89
N ASN A 27 -9.16 -3.44 3.47
CA ASN A 27 -9.59 -2.34 4.34
C ASN A 27 -11.10 -2.30 4.56
N ARG A 28 -11.88 -2.93 3.68
CA ARG A 28 -13.35 -2.99 3.75
C ARG A 28 -13.92 -3.34 5.13
N PRO A 29 -13.55 -4.46 5.80
CA PRO A 29 -14.11 -4.78 7.12
C PRO A 29 -13.76 -3.75 8.20
N LEU A 30 -12.62 -3.06 8.06
CA LEU A 30 -12.14 -2.08 9.03
C LEU A 30 -12.82 -0.72 8.85
N GLN A 31 -13.07 -0.30 7.61
CA GLN A 31 -13.59 1.03 7.30
C GLN A 31 -15.11 1.08 7.11
N LYS A 32 -15.74 -0.02 6.67
CA LYS A 32 -17.20 -0.07 6.43
C LYS A 32 -18.07 0.36 7.63
N PRO A 33 -17.71 0.10 8.89
CA PRO A 33 -18.48 0.59 10.04
C PRO A 33 -18.46 2.12 10.20
N PHE A 34 -17.43 2.80 9.67
CA PHE A 34 -17.19 4.23 9.89
C PHE A 34 -17.44 5.09 8.66
N VAL A 35 -17.39 4.50 7.47
CA VAL A 35 -17.56 5.19 6.18
C VAL A 35 -18.93 4.89 5.61
N LYS A 36 -19.75 5.94 5.49
CA LYS A 36 -21.04 5.85 4.79
C LYS A 36 -20.78 5.56 3.32
N ASP A 37 -21.45 4.52 2.80
CA ASP A 37 -21.31 4.03 1.42
C ASP A 37 -19.85 3.74 1.02
N TYR A 38 -19.22 2.83 1.76
CA TYR A 38 -17.84 2.41 1.52
C TYR A 38 -17.56 1.99 0.07
N GLU A 39 -18.53 1.35 -0.61
CA GLU A 39 -18.34 0.88 -1.98
C GLU A 39 -18.15 2.05 -2.97
N ALA A 40 -18.78 3.20 -2.72
CA ALA A 40 -18.59 4.42 -3.51
C ALA A 40 -17.17 5.02 -3.36
N THR A 41 -16.38 4.56 -2.39
CA THR A 41 -14.98 4.99 -2.20
C THR A 41 -13.97 4.17 -2.98
N GLU A 42 -14.39 3.14 -3.73
CA GLU A 42 -13.47 2.35 -4.57
C GLU A 42 -12.78 3.26 -5.60
N PRO A 43 -11.42 3.28 -5.64
CA PRO A 43 -10.70 4.07 -6.63
C PRO A 43 -11.07 3.67 -8.06
N ASN A 44 -11.24 4.66 -8.93
CA ASN A 44 -11.40 4.41 -10.36
C ASN A 44 -10.05 4.01 -11.01
N ARG A 45 -10.05 3.75 -12.33
CA ARG A 45 -8.82 3.38 -13.07
C ARG A 45 -7.68 4.39 -12.90
N SER A 46 -7.97 5.68 -12.83
CA SER A 46 -6.96 6.72 -12.60
C SER A 46 -6.47 6.71 -11.15
N GLY A 47 -7.37 6.53 -10.19
CA GLY A 47 -7.03 6.34 -8.77
C GLY A 47 -6.06 5.17 -8.58
N TYR A 48 -6.35 4.01 -9.17
CA TYR A 48 -5.43 2.87 -9.09
C TYR A 48 -4.09 3.09 -9.81
N ARG A 49 -4.03 3.93 -10.85
CA ARG A 49 -2.75 4.32 -11.47
C ARG A 49 -1.90 5.15 -10.51
N ILE A 50 -2.53 6.10 -9.82
CA ILE A 50 -1.86 6.92 -8.80
C ILE A 50 -1.40 6.04 -7.63
N GLU A 51 -2.26 5.13 -7.14
CA GLU A 51 -1.86 4.20 -6.07
C GLU A 51 -0.64 3.37 -6.46
N ARG A 52 -0.57 2.85 -7.69
CA ARG A 52 0.60 2.11 -8.17
C ARG A 52 1.85 2.99 -8.20
N ALA A 53 1.74 4.21 -8.72
CA ALA A 53 2.87 5.14 -8.77
C ALA A 53 3.40 5.44 -7.36
N MET A 54 2.50 5.71 -6.41
CA MET A 54 2.87 5.90 -5.01
C MET A 54 3.48 4.63 -4.41
N GLY A 55 2.94 3.46 -4.73
CA GLY A 55 3.49 2.17 -4.31
C GLY A 55 4.93 1.96 -4.78
N VAL A 56 5.26 2.35 -6.03
CA VAL A 56 6.64 2.28 -6.54
C VAL A 56 7.57 3.19 -5.74
N LEU A 57 7.16 4.42 -5.45
CA LEU A 57 7.96 5.37 -4.68
C LEU A 57 8.24 4.84 -3.26
N VAL A 58 7.21 4.33 -2.58
CA VAL A 58 7.35 3.75 -1.23
C VAL A 58 8.23 2.50 -1.27
N LEU A 59 8.05 1.62 -2.27
CA LEU A 59 8.84 0.40 -2.40
C LEU A 59 10.33 0.71 -2.58
N VAL A 60 10.67 1.63 -3.49
CA VAL A 60 12.06 2.05 -3.72
C VAL A 60 12.64 2.66 -2.44
N GLY A 61 11.92 3.58 -1.79
CA GLY A 61 12.37 4.21 -0.55
C GLY A 61 12.60 3.19 0.57
N ALA A 62 11.67 2.24 0.77
CA ALA A 62 11.78 1.23 1.80
C ALA A 62 12.93 0.25 1.56
N VAL A 63 13.18 -0.14 0.30
CA VAL A 63 14.34 -0.98 -0.06
C VAL A 63 15.65 -0.24 0.18
N VAL A 64 15.75 1.03 -0.24
CA VAL A 64 16.96 1.84 -0.01
C VAL A 64 17.23 1.99 1.48
N MET A 65 16.22 2.34 2.28
CA MET A 65 16.36 2.43 3.74
C MET A 65 16.78 1.09 4.37
N LEU A 66 16.23 -0.02 3.89
CA LEU A 66 16.60 -1.35 4.38
C LEU A 66 18.05 -1.69 4.07
N VAL A 67 18.53 -1.38 2.86
CA VAL A 67 19.94 -1.58 2.48
C VAL A 67 20.84 -0.76 3.38
N VAL A 68 20.54 0.54 3.56
CA VAL A 68 21.33 1.44 4.42
C VAL A 68 21.39 0.96 5.87
N GLU A 69 20.29 0.44 6.42
CA GLU A 69 20.25 -0.07 7.79
C GLU A 69 21.07 -1.38 7.96
N LEU A 70 21.29 -2.13 6.88
CA LEU A 70 21.98 -3.43 6.91
C LEU A 70 23.47 -3.36 6.52
N THR A 71 23.95 -2.20 6.06
CA THR A 71 25.34 -1.96 5.64
C THR A 71 26.04 -1.00 6.59
#